data_AF-A0A106UI16-F1
#
_entry.id   AF-A0A106UI16-F1
#
_cell.length_a   1.000
_cell.length_b   1.000
_cell.length_c   1.000
_cell.angle_alpha   90.00
_cell.angle_beta   90.00
_cell.angle_gamma   90.00
#
_symmetry.space_group_name_H-M   'P 1'
#
loop_
_entity.id
_entity.type
_entity.pdbx_description
1 polymer ?
#
loop_
_entity_poly.entity_id
_entity_poly.type
_entity_poly.pdbx_seq_one_letter_code
_entity_poly.pdbx_strand_id
1 'polypeptide(L)' 'MNASAADAKREHRISMEIVVDAYTEEECAMAWSCHLEDQLSFPFKARVRQTMSACGRFLKDLPDYFGPKFDWDR' A
#
# COMPACT_ATOMS: atom_id res chain seq x y z
N MET A 1 18.75 2.78 -16.23
CA MET A 1 17.61 1.92 -16.61
C MET A 1 17.90 0.53 -16.08
N ASN A 2 17.48 0.22 -14.85
CA ASN A 2 17.71 -1.10 -14.27
C ASN A 2 16.56 -1.99 -14.69
N ALA A 3 16.64 -2.52 -15.91
CA ALA A 3 15.82 -3.65 -16.32
C ALA A 3 16.35 -4.87 -15.56
N SER A 4 15.91 -5.04 -14.31
CA SER A 4 15.88 -6.36 -13.69
C SER A 4 15.19 -7.28 -14.69
N ALA A 5 15.88 -8.31 -15.17
CA ALA A 5 15.37 -9.24 -16.19
C ALA A 5 13.88 -9.48 -15.97
N ALA A 6 13.07 -9.14 -16.97
CA ALA A 6 11.61 -9.10 -16.83
C ALA A 6 11.13 -10.47 -16.34
N ASP A 7 10.63 -10.51 -15.11
CA ASP A 7 10.06 -11.72 -14.55
C ASP A 7 8.67 -11.90 -15.15
N ALA A 8 8.60 -12.67 -16.24
CA ALA A 8 7.35 -12.93 -16.94
C ALA A 8 6.27 -13.51 -16.01
N LYS A 9 6.64 -14.24 -14.95
CA LYS A 9 5.69 -14.77 -13.97
C LYS A 9 5.14 -13.65 -13.08
N ARG A 10 5.95 -12.65 -12.75
CA ARG A 10 5.50 -11.44 -12.04
C ARG A 10 4.53 -10.63 -12.90
N GLU A 11 4.89 -10.36 -14.16
CA GLU A 11 4.04 -9.55 -15.05
C GLU A 11 2.73 -10.27 -15.40
N HIS A 12 2.77 -11.60 -15.55
CA HIS A 12 1.57 -12.41 -15.73
C HIS A 12 0.66 -12.32 -14.50
N ARG A 13 1.21 -12.44 -13.28
CA ARG A 13 0.42 -12.29 -12.05
C ARG A 13 -0.20 -10.89 -11.92
N ILE A 14 0.56 -9.84 -12.24
CA ILE A 14 0.03 -8.48 -12.20
C ILE A 14 -1.16 -8.32 -13.14
N SER A 15 -1.04 -8.77 -14.39
CA SER A 15 -2.09 -8.60 -15.40
C SER A 15 -3.28 -9.55 -15.26
N MET A 16 -3.06 -10.77 -14.75
CA MET A 16 -4.09 -11.82 -14.69
C MET A 16 -4.65 -12.09 -13.29
N GLU A 17 -4.05 -11.54 -12.23
CA GLU A 17 -4.55 -11.72 -10.85
C GLU A 17 -4.80 -10.39 -10.14
N ILE A 18 -4.06 -9.32 -10.44
CA ILE A 18 -4.14 -8.04 -9.72
C ILE A 18 -4.98 -7.01 -10.47
N VAL A 19 -4.67 -6.74 -11.75
CA VAL A 19 -5.23 -5.62 -12.52
C VAL A 19 -6.13 -6.14 -13.66
N VAL A 20 -6.84 -7.25 -13.43
CA VAL A 20 -7.59 -7.97 -14.49
C VAL A 20 -8.70 -7.11 -15.10
N ASP A 21 -9.50 -6.49 -14.24
CA ASP A 21 -10.68 -5.69 -14.62
C ASP A 21 -10.55 -4.22 -14.17
N ALA A 22 -9.33 -3.79 -13.85
CA ALA A 22 -9.05 -2.41 -13.47
C ALA A 22 -8.75 -1.59 -14.74
N TYR A 23 -9.73 -0.82 -15.18
CA TYR A 23 -9.62 0.02 -16.39
C TYR A 23 -9.26 1.48 -16.05
N THR A 24 -9.47 1.89 -14.81
CA THR A 24 -9.14 3.22 -14.28
C THR A 24 -7.99 3.18 -13.27
N GLU A 25 -7.37 4.33 -13.04
CA GLU A 25 -6.26 4.46 -12.09
C GLU A 25 -6.73 4.16 -10.65
N GLU A 26 -7.96 4.55 -10.32
CA GLU A 26 -8.60 4.29 -9.03
C GLU A 26 -8.86 2.80 -8.80
N GLU A 27 -9.42 2.12 -9.80
CA GLU A 27 -9.64 0.66 -9.73
C GLU A 27 -8.32 -0.09 -9.61
N CYS A 28 -7.28 0.36 -10.30
CA CYS A 28 -5.95 -0.22 -10.20
C CYS A 28 -5.39 -0.07 -8.78
N ALA A 29 -5.49 1.12 -8.18
CA ALA A 29 -5.06 1.36 -6.81
C ALA A 29 -5.84 0.48 -5.81
N MET A 30 -7.16 0.34 -6.00
CA MET A 30 -8.01 -0.50 -5.17
C MET A 30 -7.63 -1.98 -5.29
N ALA A 31 -7.44 -2.48 -6.51
CA ALA A 31 -7.09 -3.88 -6.74
C ALA A 31 -5.72 -4.25 -6.15
N TRP A 32 -4.74 -3.33 -6.25
CA TRP A 32 -3.46 -3.48 -5.55
C TRP A 32 -3.64 -3.51 -4.03
N SER A 33 -4.49 -2.64 -3.47
CA SER A 33 -4.76 -2.60 -2.03
C SER A 33 -5.32 -3.93 -1.53
N CYS A 34 -6.38 -4.44 -2.18
CA CYS A 34 -6.99 -5.72 -1.81
C CYS A 34 -6.01 -6.89 -1.95
N HIS A 35 -5.27 -6.95 -3.06
CA HIS A 35 -4.30 -8.02 -3.30
C HIS A 35 -3.15 -8.03 -2.29
N LEU A 36 -2.73 -6.86 -1.80
CA LEU A 36 -1.72 -6.74 -0.75
C LEU A 36 -2.27 -7.10 0.62
N GLU A 37 -3.51 -6.72 0.93
CA GLU A 37 -4.17 -7.08 2.19
C GLU A 37 -4.29 -8.60 2.35
N ASP A 38 -4.67 -9.31 1.29
CA ASP A 38 -4.80 -10.77 1.30
C ASP A 38 -3.46 -11.50 1.46
N GLN A 39 -2.38 -10.96 0.88
CA GLN A 39 -1.07 -11.61 0.90
C GLN A 39 -0.17 -11.21 2.07
N LEU A 40 -0.34 -10.00 2.60
CA LEU A 40 0.47 -9.52 3.71
C LEU A 40 -0.09 -10.07 5.02
N SER A 41 0.62 -11.02 5.61
CA SER A 41 0.30 -11.49 6.95
C SER A 41 0.68 -10.45 7.99
N PHE A 42 -0.32 -9.79 8.57
CA PHE A 42 -0.12 -8.88 9.70
C PHE A 42 -0.16 -9.65 11.04
N PRO A 43 0.65 -9.25 12.03
CA PRO A 43 1.63 -8.15 12.01
C PRO A 43 3.00 -8.56 11.44
N PHE A 44 3.67 -7.66 10.69
CA PHE A 44 5.05 -7.86 10.22
C PHE A 44 5.96 -6.68 10.58
N LYS A 45 7.28 -6.93 10.62
CA LYS A 45 8.29 -5.89 10.86
C LYS A 45 8.66 -5.20 9.55
N ALA A 46 8.40 -3.89 9.45
CA ALA A 46 8.76 -3.07 8.29
C ALA A 46 9.93 -2.12 8.61
N ARG A 47 10.76 -1.81 7.60
CA ARG A 47 11.78 -0.75 7.69
C ARG A 47 11.42 0.38 6.73
N VAL A 48 11.08 1.54 7.29
CA VAL A 48 10.79 2.75 6.50
C VAL A 48 12.10 3.32 5.94
N ARG A 49 12.20 3.45 4.61
CA ARG A 49 13.41 4.00 3.95
C ARG A 49 13.40 5.52 3.83
N GLN A 50 12.22 6.12 3.72
CA GLN A 50 12.04 7.56 3.63
C GLN A 50 10.74 7.92 4.34
N THR A 51 10.85 8.72 5.39
CA THR A 51 9.70 9.40 5.96
C THR A 51 9.47 10.67 5.16
N MET A 52 8.22 11.01 4.84
CA MET A 52 7.94 12.31 4.23
C MET A 52 8.50 13.42 5.14
N SER A 53 9.37 14.28 4.60
CA SER A 53 9.95 15.43 5.32
C SER A 53 8.94 16.56 5.60
N ALA A 54 7.65 16.33 5.43
CA ALA A 54 6.60 17.30 5.67
C ALA A 54 5.51 16.73 6.59
N CYS A 55 5.90 16.40 7.82
CA CYS A 55 5.06 16.66 9.00
C CYS A 55 5.93 16.83 10.26
N GLY A 56 7.16 17.37 10.11
CA GLY A 56 8.09 17.57 11.23
C GLY A 56 7.86 18.86 12.04
N ARG A 57 6.82 19.64 11.72
CA ARG A 57 6.53 20.93 12.40
C ARG A 57 5.09 21.09 12.89
N PHE A 58 4.22 20.09 12.72
CA PHE A 58 2.81 20.19 13.10
C PHE A 58 2.31 19.05 14.01
N LEU A 59 3.20 18.21 14.54
CA LEU A 59 2.87 17.13 15.48
C LEU A 59 3.49 17.29 16.87
N LYS A 60 4.05 18.46 17.19
CA LYS A 60 4.49 18.74 18.58
C LYS A 60 3.35 19.19 19.48
N ASP A 61 2.25 19.66 18.90
CA ASP A 61 1.10 20.24 19.61
C ASP A 61 -0.18 19.41 19.47
N LEU A 62 -0.10 18.20 18.90
CA LEU A 62 -1.28 17.34 18.80
C LEU A 62 -1.46 16.56 20.12
N PRO A 63 -2.58 16.73 20.84
CA PRO A 63 -2.88 15.89 22.00
C PRO A 63 -2.94 14.43 21.55
N ASP A 64 -2.52 13.51 22.44
CA ASP A 64 -2.39 12.05 22.29
C ASP A 64 -3.67 11.32 21.85
N TYR A 65 -4.24 11.69 20.70
CA TYR A 65 -5.36 11.02 20.05
C TYR A 65 -4.82 10.02 19.03
N PHE A 66 -4.10 9.01 19.52
CA PHE A 66 -4.06 7.70 18.88
C PHE A 66 -4.45 6.64 19.91
N GLY A 67 -5.69 6.78 20.40
CA GLY A 67 -6.53 5.73 20.96
C GLY A 67 -7.65 5.36 19.97
N PRO A 68 -8.34 4.22 20.16
CA PRO A 68 -8.95 3.47 19.08
C PRO A 68 -10.25 4.11 18.57
N LYS A 69 -10.31 4.35 17.26
CA LYS A 69 -11.47 4.11 16.40
C LYS A 69 -11.07 4.33 14.95
N PHE A 70 -10.40 3.32 14.39
CA PHE A 70 -10.58 3.07 12.97
C PHE A 70 -11.78 2.12 12.87
N ASP A 71 -12.93 2.65 12.46
CA ASP A 71 -14.10 1.87 12.07
C ASP A 71 -14.14 1.89 10.54
N TRP A 72 -13.69 0.79 9.92
CA TRP A 72 -13.66 0.62 8.46
C TRP A 72 -15.02 0.22 7.88
N ASP A 73 -16.09 0.14 8.68
CA ASP A 73 -17.38 -0.44 8.28
C ASP A 73 -18.55 0.57 8.36
N ARG A 74 -18.40 1.72 7.70
CA ARG A 74 -19.55 2.59 7.37
C ARG A 74 -19.47 3.19 5.97
#